data_AF-A0A7C7ITD0-F1
#
_entry.id   AF-A0A7C7ITD0-F1
#
_cell.length_a   1.000
_cell.length_b   1.000
_cell.length_c   1.000
_cell.angle_alpha   90.00
_cell.angle_beta   90.00
_cell.angle_gamma   90.00
#
_symmetry.space_group_name_H-M   'P 1'
#
loop_
_entity.id
_entity.type
_entity.pdbx_description
1 polymer ?
#
loop_
_entity_poly.entity_id
_entity_poly.type
_entity_poly.pdbx_seq_one_letter_code
_entity_poly.pdbx_strand_id
1 'polypeptide(L)'
;MSTVTNRHKRLYNSDLAPTPKEKKNWGSFEIFNVWANDVQSLFGYTLAASLFLTYGLNGWAVFLAILLAGFFIMWLVNLSGKPSVKHGIPYPVFARVSMGVHGANFPAMV
;
A
#
# COMPACT_ATOMS: atom_id res chain seq x y z
N MET A 1 -1.80 -24.19 -12.51
CA MET A 1 -2.99 -24.08 -11.65
C MET A 1 -2.77 -25.04 -10.49
N SER A 2 -2.25 -24.57 -9.35
CA SER A 2 -1.98 -25.44 -8.20
C SER A 2 -3.27 -25.62 -7.40
N THR A 3 -3.85 -26.81 -7.49
CA THR A 3 -5.07 -27.21 -6.80
C THR A 3 -4.77 -27.27 -5.29
N VAL A 4 -5.23 -26.28 -4.53
CA VAL A 4 -5.10 -26.27 -3.07
C VAL A 4 -6.04 -27.33 -2.49
N THR A 5 -5.49 -28.46 -2.08
CA THR A 5 -6.21 -29.68 -1.66
C THR A 5 -6.64 -29.70 -0.19
N ASN A 6 -6.26 -28.69 0.61
CA ASN A 6 -6.66 -28.60 2.02
C ASN A 6 -7.18 -27.20 2.38
N ARG A 7 -8.49 -26.97 2.20
CA ARG A 7 -9.16 -25.72 2.58
C ARG A 7 -9.60 -25.81 4.04
N HIS A 8 -8.77 -25.35 4.99
CA HIS A 8 -9.27 -25.09 6.34
C HIS A 8 -10.38 -24.03 6.27
N LYS A 9 -11.63 -24.40 6.60
CA LYS A 9 -12.82 -23.54 6.56
C LYS A 9 -12.67 -22.20 7.29
N ARG A 10 -11.75 -22.09 8.25
CA ARG A 10 -11.46 -20.84 9.00
C ARG A 10 -10.50 -19.87 8.29
N LEU A 11 -9.71 -20.32 7.31
CA LEU A 11 -8.62 -19.53 6.72
C LEU A 11 -8.81 -19.17 5.25
N TYR A 12 -9.80 -19.79 4.62
CA TYR A 12 -10.17 -19.58 3.23
C TYR A 12 -11.52 -18.85 3.17
N ASN A 13 -11.52 -17.60 2.71
CA ASN A 13 -12.72 -16.84 2.34
C ASN A 13 -12.62 -16.46 0.85
N SER A 14 -13.74 -16.27 0.16
CA SER A 14 -13.77 -15.78 -1.23
C SER A 14 -13.04 -14.43 -1.39
N ASP A 15 -13.07 -13.60 -0.34
CA ASP A 15 -12.40 -12.28 -0.32
C ASP A 15 -10.89 -12.38 -0.01
N LEU A 16 -10.45 -13.51 0.56
CA LEU A 16 -9.05 -13.79 0.86
C LEU A 16 -8.38 -14.66 -0.20
N ALA A 17 -9.14 -15.12 -1.20
CA ALA A 17 -8.64 -15.93 -2.29
C ALA A 17 -7.71 -15.09 -3.18
N PRO A 18 -6.63 -15.67 -3.74
CA PRO A 18 -5.76 -14.95 -4.66
C PRO A 18 -6.54 -14.45 -5.87
N THR A 19 -6.35 -13.19 -6.24
CA THR A 19 -7.02 -12.60 -7.42
C THR A 19 -6.58 -13.36 -8.68
N PRO A 20 -7.53 -13.95 -9.45
CA PRO A 20 -7.23 -14.61 -10.72
C PRO A 20 -6.51 -13.66 -11.68
N LYS A 21 -5.62 -14.19 -12.52
CA LYS A 21 -4.87 -13.36 -13.49
C LYS A 21 -5.80 -12.55 -14.40
N GLU A 22 -6.98 -13.09 -14.73
CA GLU A 22 -8.02 -12.42 -15.54
C GLU A 22 -8.70 -11.21 -14.85
N LYS A 23 -8.57 -11.09 -13.52
CA LYS A 23 -9.11 -9.95 -12.75
C LYS A 23 -8.03 -8.93 -12.38
N LYS A 24 -6.77 -9.15 -12.76
CA LYS A 24 -5.66 -8.20 -12.57
C LYS A 24 -5.67 -7.15 -13.69
N ASN A 25 -6.75 -6.38 -13.78
CA ASN A 25 -6.92 -5.40 -14.85
C ASN A 25 -6.25 -4.06 -14.57
N TRP A 26 -5.63 -3.92 -13.38
CA TRP A 26 -5.00 -2.68 -12.94
C TRP A 26 -3.70 -2.41 -13.70
N GLY A 27 -3.77 -1.52 -14.68
CA GLY A 27 -2.61 -1.00 -15.41
C GLY A 27 -1.87 0.07 -14.61
N SER A 28 -0.68 0.43 -15.08
CA SER A 28 0.14 1.49 -14.46
C SER A 28 -0.58 2.84 -14.39
N PHE A 29 -1.49 3.12 -15.33
CA PHE A 29 -2.27 4.36 -15.37
C PHE A 29 -3.34 4.45 -14.27
N GLU A 30 -4.06 3.35 -14.02
CA GLU A 30 -5.06 3.32 -12.95
C GLU A 30 -4.39 3.42 -11.58
N ILE A 31 -3.25 2.76 -11.41
CA ILE A 31 -2.42 2.90 -10.20
C ILE A 31 -1.94 4.35 -10.05
N PHE A 32 -1.43 4.99 -11.12
CA PHE A 32 -1.02 6.39 -11.08
C PHE A 32 -2.18 7.32 -10.69
N ASN A 33 -3.38 7.11 -11.22
CA ASN A 33 -4.54 7.94 -10.89
C ASN A 33 -4.94 7.81 -9.41
N VAL A 34 -4.91 6.60 -8.84
CA VAL A 34 -5.18 6.40 -7.41
C VAL A 34 -4.13 7.12 -6.56
N TRP A 35 -2.86 7.01 -6.90
CA TRP A 35 -1.78 7.72 -6.20
C TRP A 35 -1.89 9.25 -6.34
N ALA A 36 -2.19 9.74 -7.54
CA ALA A 36 -2.37 11.17 -7.77
C ALA A 36 -3.54 11.73 -6.95
N ASN A 37 -4.62 10.96 -6.80
CA ASN A 37 -5.75 11.33 -5.97
C ASN A 37 -5.41 11.29 -4.47
N ASP A 38 -4.66 10.29 -4.00
CA ASP A 38 -4.23 10.16 -2.60
C ASP A 38 -3.31 11.33 -2.16
N VAL A 39 -2.39 11.74 -3.04
CA VAL A 39 -1.51 12.90 -2.80
C VAL A 39 -2.30 14.21 -2.66
N GLN A 40 -3.48 14.31 -3.29
CA GLN A 40 -4.39 15.45 -3.16
C GLN A 40 -5.19 15.43 -1.84
N SER A 41 -4.58 14.94 -0.77
CA SER A 41 -5.16 14.95 0.57
C SER A 41 -4.96 16.30 1.26
N LEU A 42 -6.01 16.78 1.94
CA LEU A 42 -5.97 17.96 2.82
C LEU A 42 -4.82 17.90 3.82
N PHE A 43 -4.48 16.70 4.31
CA PHE A 43 -3.40 16.48 5.27
C PHE A 43 -2.03 16.87 4.71
N GLY A 44 -1.76 16.53 3.44
CA GLY A 44 -0.51 16.89 2.77
C GLY A 44 -0.37 18.41 2.61
N TYR A 45 -1.45 19.09 2.23
CA TYR A 45 -1.47 20.54 2.10
C TYR A 45 -1.31 21.26 3.45
N THR A 46 -1.99 20.78 4.50
CA THR A 46 -1.83 21.36 5.85
C THR A 46 -0.43 21.13 6.41
N LEU A 47 0.16 19.95 6.16
CA LEU A 47 1.54 19.67 6.56
C LEU A 47 2.52 20.61 5.86
N ALA A 48 2.45 20.74 4.54
CA ALA A 48 3.32 21.65 3.79
C ALA A 48 3.15 23.12 4.23
N ALA A 49 1.90 23.56 4.44
CA ALA A 49 1.61 24.90 4.95
C ALA A 49 2.16 25.11 6.36
N SER A 50 2.07 24.11 7.25
CA SER A 50 2.62 24.21 8.61
C SER A 50 4.15 24.28 8.63
N LEU A 51 4.85 23.51 7.80
CA LEU A 51 6.31 23.60 7.70
C LEU A 51 6.76 24.96 7.16
N PHE A 52 5.99 25.55 6.25
CA PHE A 52 6.30 26.86 5.69
C PHE A 52 5.93 28.01 6.64
N LEU A 53 4.70 28.03 7.16
CA LEU A 53 4.15 29.13 7.95
C LEU A 53 4.54 29.06 9.42
N THR A 54 4.55 27.86 10.02
CA THR A 54 4.80 27.69 11.47
C THR A 54 6.29 27.57 11.78
N TYR A 55 7.04 26.85 10.96
CA TYR A 55 8.48 26.64 11.16
C TYR A 55 9.35 27.62 10.36
N GLY A 56 8.76 28.46 9.51
CA GLY A 56 9.49 29.48 8.74
C GLY A 56 10.52 28.90 7.77
N LEU A 57 10.39 27.62 7.38
CA LEU A 57 11.35 27.01 6.45
C LEU A 57 11.24 27.65 5.07
N ASN A 58 12.40 27.80 4.41
CA ASN A 58 12.45 28.23 3.02
C ASN A 58 11.58 27.29 2.16
N GLY A 59 10.69 27.86 1.34
CA GLY A 59 9.77 27.10 0.50
C GLY A 59 10.48 26.10 -0.42
N TRP A 60 11.72 26.40 -0.83
CA TRP A 60 12.58 25.48 -1.57
C TRP A 60 13.01 24.26 -0.75
N ALA A 61 13.29 24.42 0.54
CA ALA A 61 13.67 23.32 1.43
C ALA A 61 12.47 22.39 1.68
N VAL A 62 11.28 22.96 1.90
CA VAL A 62 10.04 22.17 2.06
C VAL A 62 9.71 21.41 0.77
N PHE A 63 9.85 22.07 -0.39
CA PHE A 63 9.63 21.45 -1.69
C PHE A 63 10.60 20.27 -1.95
N LEU A 64 11.89 20.47 -1.70
CA LEU A 64 12.90 19.40 -1.82
C LEU A 64 12.64 18.25 -0.83
N ALA A 65 12.26 18.56 0.41
CA ALA A 65 11.95 17.55 1.41
C ALA A 65 10.75 16.69 1.00
N ILE A 66 9.68 17.30 0.48
CA ILE A 66 8.50 16.58 -0.02
C ILE A 66 8.85 15.73 -1.25
N LEU A 67 9.67 16.24 -2.18
CA LEU A 67 10.14 15.47 -3.34
C LEU A 67 10.95 14.25 -2.91
N LEU A 68 11.92 14.42 -2.00
CA LEU A 68 12.73 13.33 -1.49
C LEU A 68 11.91 12.30 -0.71
N ALA A 69 10.98 12.77 0.13
CA ALA A 69 10.05 11.90 0.84
C ALA A 69 9.18 11.08 -0.12
N GLY A 70 8.63 11.71 -1.15
CA GLY A 70 7.83 11.03 -2.18
C GLY A 70 8.62 9.95 -2.91
N PHE A 71 9.87 10.23 -3.29
CA PHE A 71 10.75 9.23 -3.92
C PHE A 71 11.06 8.06 -2.99
N PHE A 72 11.35 8.34 -1.72
CA PHE A 72 11.65 7.33 -0.73
C PHE A 72 10.45 6.43 -0.43
N ILE A 73 9.25 7.02 -0.29
CA ILE A 73 8.00 6.28 -0.13
C ILE A 73 7.74 5.41 -1.35
N MET A 74 7.87 5.96 -2.56
CA MET A 74 7.68 5.20 -3.80
C MET A 74 8.60 3.98 -3.86
N TRP A 75 9.86 4.14 -3.45
CA TRP A 75 10.82 3.05 -3.40
C TRP A 75 10.43 1.98 -2.37
N LEU A 76 10.10 2.38 -1.13
CA LEU A 76 9.69 1.45 -0.06
C LEU A 76 8.40 0.70 -0.41
N VAL A 77 7.42 1.40 -0.98
CA VAL A 77 6.13 0.81 -1.38
C VAL A 77 6.32 -0.14 -2.56
N ASN A 78 7.20 0.17 -3.51
CA ASN A 78 7.52 -0.77 -4.58
C ASN A 78 8.19 -2.04 -4.02
N LEU A 79 9.05 -1.91 -3.00
CA LEU A 79 9.71 -3.04 -2.35
C LEU A 79 8.70 -3.93 -1.60
N SER A 80 7.82 -3.35 -0.78
CA SER A 80 6.82 -4.09 0.00
C SER A 80 5.65 -4.61 -0.86
N GLY A 81 5.32 -3.91 -1.95
CA GLY A 81 4.21 -4.25 -2.85
C GLY A 81 4.52 -5.32 -3.91
N LYS A 82 5.80 -5.51 -4.28
CA LYS A 82 6.25 -6.55 -5.23
C LYS A 82 5.66 -7.96 -4.96
N PRO A 83 5.75 -8.51 -3.73
CA PRO A 83 5.19 -9.84 -3.45
C PRO A 83 3.66 -9.88 -3.57
N SER A 84 2.96 -8.81 -3.16
CA SER A 84 1.50 -8.68 -3.24
C SER A 84 1.00 -8.61 -4.69
N VAL A 85 1.68 -7.84 -5.56
CA VAL A 85 1.33 -7.75 -7.00
C VAL A 85 1.62 -9.07 -7.72
N LYS A 86 2.76 -9.72 -7.43
CA LYS A 86 3.15 -10.99 -8.07
C LYS A 86 2.19 -12.12 -7.72
N HIS A 87 1.88 -12.30 -6.43
CA HIS A 87 1.05 -13.41 -5.96
C HIS A 87 -0.44 -13.10 -5.96
N GLY A 88 -0.85 -11.83 -6.10
CA GLY A 88 -2.26 -11.44 -6.07
C GLY A 88 -2.93 -11.75 -4.72
N ILE A 89 -2.13 -11.83 -3.65
CA ILE A 89 -2.62 -12.14 -2.31
C ILE A 89 -2.95 -10.83 -1.59
N PRO A 90 -4.08 -10.75 -0.87
CA PRO A 90 -4.43 -9.56 -0.12
C PRO A 90 -3.48 -9.36 1.07
N TYR A 91 -3.32 -8.11 1.52
CA TYR A 91 -2.38 -7.72 2.58
C TYR A 91 -2.50 -8.57 3.87
N PRO A 92 -3.70 -8.93 4.38
CA PRO A 92 -3.82 -9.82 5.54
C PRO A 92 -3.21 -11.21 5.31
N VAL A 93 -3.22 -11.73 4.08
CA VAL A 93 -2.60 -13.02 3.74
C VAL A 93 -1.08 -12.90 3.66
N PHE A 94 -0.56 -11.77 3.18
CA PHE A 94 0.87 -11.46 3.24
C PHE A 94 1.35 -11.26 4.68
N ALA A 95 0.58 -10.56 5.52
CA ALA A 95 0.88 -10.34 6.93
C ALA A 95 0.96 -11.64 7.74
N ARG A 96 0.25 -12.71 7.34
CA ARG A 96 0.38 -14.04 7.95
C ARG A 96 1.77 -14.64 7.85
N VAL A 97 2.56 -14.25 6.84
CA VAL A 97 3.94 -14.73 6.66
C VAL A 97 4.87 -14.16 7.74
N SER A 98 4.58 -12.95 8.24
CA SER A 98 5.40 -12.26 9.26
C SER A 98 4.84 -12.41 10.67
N MET A 99 3.53 -12.24 10.84
CA MET A 99 2.87 -12.17 12.17
C MET A 99 2.07 -13.42 12.54
N GLY A 100 2.06 -14.44 11.69
CA GLY A 100 1.26 -15.66 11.88
C GLY A 100 -0.24 -15.43 11.68
N VAL A 101 -1.01 -16.52 11.81
CA VAL A 101 -2.45 -16.55 11.46
C VAL A 101 -3.31 -15.68 12.36
N HIS A 102 -3.01 -15.61 13.67
CA HIS A 102 -3.77 -14.83 14.64
C HIS A 102 -3.23 -13.40 14.77
N GLY A 103 -1.93 -13.17 14.59
CA GLY A 103 -1.32 -11.84 14.64
C GLY A 103 -1.65 -10.98 13.41
N ALA A 104 -1.88 -11.59 12.25
CA ALA A 104 -2.28 -10.89 11.03
C ALA A 104 -3.69 -10.24 11.09
N ASN A 105 -4.52 -10.59 12.08
CA ASN A 105 -5.83 -9.94 12.26
C ASN A 105 -5.71 -8.52 12.81
N PHE A 106 -4.65 -8.21 13.55
CA PHE A 106 -4.44 -6.87 14.10
C PHE A 106 -4.16 -5.82 13.01
N PRO A 107 -3.19 -6.01 12.09
CA PRO A 107 -2.98 -5.12 10.95
C PRO A 107 -4.04 -5.24 9.84
N ALA A 108 -5.02 -6.14 9.98
CA ALA A 108 -6.18 -6.21 9.09
C ALA A 108 -7.40 -5.43 9.61
N MET A 109 -7.39 -5.05 10.90
CA MET A 109 -8.50 -4.38 11.59
C MET A 109 -8.19 -2.91 11.90
N VAL A 110 -6.91 -2.57 12.08
CA VAL A 110 -6.38 -1.21 12.18
C VAL A 110 -6.02 -0.70 10.80
#